data_AF-A0A1G2FIK1-F1
#
_entry.id   AF-A0A1G2FIK1-F1
#
_cell.length_a   1.000
_cell.length_b   1.000
_cell.length_c   1.000
_cell.angle_alpha   90.00
_cell.angle_beta   90.00
_cell.angle_gamma   90.00
#
_symmetry.space_group_name_H-M   'P 1'
#
loop_
_entity.id
_entity.type
_entity.pdbx_description
1 polymer ?
#
loop_
_entity_poly.entity_id
_entity_poly.type
_entity_poly.pdbx_seq_one_letter_code
_entity_poly.pdbx_strand_id
1 'polypeptide(L)' 'MKEKKTAEIIENLLKEEEAENTLISLYILLLDFGVENCLLEDQRDGFRDGMDILYRESLKHKQFIEDIFNNYKSNPL' A
#
# COMPACT_ATOMS: atom_id res chain seq x y z
N MET A 1 -20.81 20.77 9.57
CA MET A 1 -19.47 20.61 10.18
C MET A 1 -19.05 19.15 10.27
N LYS A 2 -19.93 18.23 10.71
CA LYS A 2 -19.69 16.78 10.75
C LYS A 2 -19.46 16.18 9.35
N GLU A 3 -20.34 16.49 8.41
CA GLU A 3 -20.26 16.03 7.01
C GLU A 3 -18.97 16.46 6.29
N LYS A 4 -18.49 17.69 6.56
CA LYS A 4 -17.23 18.19 6.00
C LYS A 4 -16.02 17.37 6.49
N LYS A 5 -15.98 17.04 7.78
CA LYS A 5 -14.93 16.20 8.36
C LYS A 5 -14.98 14.76 7.81
N THR A 6 -16.18 14.22 7.62
CA THR A 6 -16.36 12.89 7.01
C THR A 6 -15.85 12.86 5.58
N ALA A 7 -16.16 13.89 4.77
CA ALA A 7 -15.66 14.00 3.40
C ALA A 7 -14.13 14.10 3.35
N GLU A 8 -13.51 14.88 4.25
CA GLU A 8 -12.05 14.99 4.36
C GLU A 8 -11.40 13.66 4.74
N ILE A 9 -11.99 12.90 5.67
CA ILE A 9 -11.49 11.56 6.04
C ILE A 9 -11.57 10.59 4.86
N ILE A 10 -12.70 10.58 4.15
CA ILE A 10 -12.88 9.72 2.98
C ILE A 10 -11.86 10.07 1.88
N GLU A 11 -11.65 11.35 1.60
CA GLU A 11 -10.67 11.79 0.61
C GLU A 11 -9.25 11.34 0.98
N ASN A 12 -8.88 11.42 2.26
CA ASN A 12 -7.59 10.95 2.73
C ASN A 12 -7.46 9.43 2.60
N LEU A 13 -8.49 8.66 2.96
CA LEU A 13 -8.48 7.20 2.80
C LEU A 13 -8.28 6.78 1.34
N LEU A 14 -8.94 7.47 0.39
CA LEU A 14 -8.76 7.21 -1.04
C LEU A 14 -7.33 7.51 -1.52
N LYS A 15 -6.71 8.58 -1.00
CA LYS A 15 -5.30 8.92 -1.30
C LYS A 15 -4.34 7.86 -0.76
N GLU A 16 -4.57 7.38 0.46
CA GLU A 16 -3.77 6.30 1.04
C GLU A 16 -3.93 4.99 0.25
N GLU A 17 -5.14 4.66 -0.20
CA GLU A 17 -5.37 3.49 -1.05
C GLU A 17 -4.60 3.58 -2.39
N GLU A 18 -4.61 4.75 -3.02
CA GLU A 18 -3.84 5.01 -4.26
C GLU A 18 -2.33 4.89 -4.03
N ALA A 19 -1.84 5.38 -2.88
CA ALA A 19 -0.44 5.23 -2.49
C ALA A 19 -0.07 3.75 -2.32
N GLU A 20 -0.87 2.96 -1.62
CA GLU A 20 -0.62 1.52 -1.43
C GLU A 20 -0.66 0.76 -2.77
N ASN A 21 -1.60 1.08 -3.66
CA ASN A 21 -1.64 0.50 -5.01
C ASN A 21 -0.36 0.78 -5.81
N THR A 22 0.17 2.01 -5.68
CA THR A 22 1.42 2.42 -6.33
C THR A 22 2.62 1.65 -5.77
N LEU A 23 2.70 1.51 -4.44
CA LEU A 23 3.78 0.78 -3.76
C LEU A 23 3.75 -0.71 -4.13
N ILE A 24 2.58 -1.35 -4.07
CA ILE A 24 2.37 -2.73 -4.49
C ILE A 24 2.91 -2.96 -5.91
N SER A 25 2.52 -2.10 -6.84
CA SER A 25 2.95 -2.19 -8.23
C SER A 25 4.46 -2.01 -8.37
N LEU A 26 5.03 -1.04 -7.64
CA LEU A 26 6.46 -0.77 -7.64
C LEU A 26 7.26 -1.97 -7.15
N TYR A 27 6.88 -2.59 -6.03
CA TYR A 27 7.64 -3.72 -5.47
C TYR A 27 7.65 -4.93 -6.42
N ILE A 28 6.53 -5.22 -7.07
CA ILE A 28 6.46 -6.26 -8.11
C ILE A 28 7.37 -5.89 -9.28
N LEU A 29 7.27 -4.67 -9.81
CA LEU A 29 8.06 -4.23 -10.96
C LEU A 29 9.56 -4.30 -10.68
N LEU A 30 10.01 -3.93 -9.48
CA LEU A 30 11.42 -4.00 -9.09
C LEU A 30 11.95 -5.44 -9.12
N LEU A 31 11.15 -6.42 -8.71
CA LEU A 31 11.49 -7.83 -8.79
C LEU A 31 11.43 -8.35 -10.24
N ASP A 32 10.38 -8.01 -10.99
CA ASP A 32 10.19 -8.46 -12.38
C ASP A 32 11.28 -7.93 -13.32
N PHE A 33 11.75 -6.70 -13.11
CA PHE A 33 12.86 -6.14 -13.87
C PHE A 33 14.23 -6.66 -13.42
N GLY A 34 14.30 -7.47 -12.37
CA GLY A 34 15.53 -8.02 -11.86
C GLY A 34 16.47 -6.96 -11.32
N VAL A 35 15.95 -5.92 -10.64
CA VAL A 35 16.74 -4.80 -10.10
C VAL A 35 17.81 -5.28 -9.12
N GLU A 36 17.60 -6.42 -8.46
CA GLU A 36 18.61 -7.03 -7.61
C GLU A 36 19.91 -7.38 -8.35
N ASN A 37 19.87 -7.51 -9.68
CA ASN A 37 21.08 -7.76 -10.47
C ASN A 37 22.05 -6.57 -10.48
N CYS A 38 21.57 -5.37 -10.13
CA CYS A 38 22.39 -4.19 -9.92
C CYS A 38 23.08 -4.16 -8.54
N LEU A 39 22.79 -5.12 -7.66
CA LEU A 39 23.34 -5.22 -6.31
C LEU A 39 24.46 -6.25 -6.22
N LEU A 40 25.26 -6.14 -5.16
CA LEU A 40 26.25 -7.16 -4.78
C LEU A 40 25.54 -8.46 -4.41
N GLU A 41 26.23 -9.60 -4.61
CA GLU A 41 25.64 -10.93 -4.44
C GLU A 41 25.05 -11.16 -3.04
N ASP A 42 25.72 -10.69 -2.00
CA ASP A 42 25.29 -10.76 -0.60
C ASP A 42 24.10 -9.84 -0.26
N GLN A 43 23.73 -8.93 -1.16
CA GLN A 43 22.61 -7.99 -0.98
C GLN A 43 21.34 -8.44 -1.71
N ARG A 44 21.43 -9.38 -2.65
CA ARG A 44 20.31 -9.77 -3.52
C ARG A 44 19.20 -10.45 -2.75
N ASP A 45 19.55 -11.38 -1.87
CA ASP A 45 18.56 -12.12 -1.09
C ASP A 45 17.83 -11.17 -0.13
N GLY A 46 18.57 -10.29 0.57
CA GLY A 46 17.98 -9.28 1.43
C GLY A 46 17.07 -8.29 0.68
N PHE A 47 17.42 -7.93 -0.56
CA PHE A 47 16.55 -7.12 -1.41
C PHE A 47 15.25 -7.86 -1.76
N ARG A 48 15.34 -9.12 -2.21
CA ARG A 48 14.17 -9.92 -2.58
C ARG A 48 13.22 -10.12 -1.40
N ASP A 49 13.77 -10.50 -0.24
CA ASP A 49 13.01 -10.66 0.99
C ASP A 49 12.38 -9.33 1.42
N GLY A 50 13.14 -8.24 1.33
CA GLY A 50 12.64 -6.89 1.63
C GLY A 50 11.47 -6.49 0.75
N MET A 51 11.54 -6.74 -0.56
CA MET A 51 10.45 -6.43 -1.49
C MET A 51 9.20 -7.30 -1.24
N ASP A 52 9.36 -8.60 -0.95
CA ASP A 52 8.22 -9.48 -0.61
C ASP A 52 7.54 -9.04 0.69
N ILE A 53 8.32 -8.67 1.72
CA ILE A 53 7.78 -8.15 2.98
C ILE A 53 6.99 -6.86 2.74
N LEU A 54 7.58 -5.89 2.05
CA LEU A 54 6.93 -4.61 1.76
C LEU A 54 5.65 -4.79 0.94
N TYR A 55 5.67 -5.66 -0.07
CA TYR A 55 4.49 -6.02 -0.85
C TYR A 55 3.36 -6.58 0.02
N ARG A 56 3.66 -7.53 0.91
CA ARG A 56 2.66 -8.13 1.80
C ARG A 56 2.10 -7.14 2.81
N GLU A 57 2.92 -6.25 3.36
CA GLU A 57 2.45 -5.23 4.30
C GLU A 57 1.56 -4.19 3.60
N SER A 58 1.93 -3.74 2.40
CA SER A 58 1.07 -2.84 1.60
C SER A 58 -0.29 -3.46 1.24
N LEU A 59 -0.34 -4.77 0.93
CA LEU A 59 -1.62 -5.46 0.74
C LEU A 59 -2.50 -5.44 2.00
N LYS A 60 -1.90 -5.65 3.18
CA LYS A 60 -2.64 -5.60 4.45
C LYS A 60 -3.12 -4.19 4.75
N HIS A 61 -2.29 -3.18 4.53
CA HIS A 61 -2.66 -1.79 4.72
C HIS A 61 -3.83 -1.39 3.81
N LYS A 62 -3.76 -1.75 2.53
CA LYS A 62 -4.86 -1.54 1.59
C LYS A 62 -6.16 -2.18 2.10
N GLN A 63 -6.10 -3.43 2.56
CA GLN A 63 -7.27 -4.11 3.12
C GLN A 63 -7.86 -3.35 4.33
N PHE A 64 -7.01 -2.85 5.23
CA PHE A 64 -7.48 -2.04 6.36
C PHE A 64 -8.15 -0.74 5.93
N ILE A 65 -7.60 -0.06 4.90
CA ILE A 65 -8.20 1.17 4.35
C ILE A 65 -9.58 0.88 3.77
N GLU A 66 -9.71 -0.20 2.98
CA GLU A 66 -10.99 -0.64 2.42
C GLU A 66 -12.01 -0.98 3.51
N ASP A 67 -11.59 -1.70 4.56
CA ASP A 67 -12.44 -2.05 5.70
C ASP A 67 -12.94 -0.79 6.43
N ILE A 68 -12.06 0.19 6.66
CA ILE A 68 -12.44 1.47 7.27
C ILE A 68 -13.42 2.21 6.36
N PHE A 69 -13.13 2.33 5.07
CA PHE A 69 -13.99 3.00 4.09
C PHE A 69 -15.38 2.38 4.04
N ASN A 70 -15.47 1.06 3.98
CA ASN A 70 -16.73 0.31 3.99
C ASN A 70 -17.52 0.54 5.27
N ASN A 71 -16.85 0.51 6.43
CA ASN A 71 -17.48 0.80 7.72
C ASN A 71 -18.04 2.23 7.79
N TYR A 72 -17.30 3.23 7.29
CA TYR A 72 -17.78 4.62 7.23
C TYR A 72 -18.97 4.79 6.28
N LYS A 73 -18.98 4.07 5.15
CA LYS A 73 -20.10 4.11 4.19
C LYS A 73 -21.37 3.48 4.78
N SER A 74 -21.23 2.40 5.55
CA SER A 74 -22.35 1.72 6.20
C SER A 74 -22.82 2.43 7.47
N ASN A 75 -21.92 3.08 8.21
CA ASN A 75 -22.21 3.77 9.47
C ASN A 75 -21.57 5.17 9.50
N PRO A 76 -22.18 6.18 8.86
CA PRO A 76 -21.66 7.54 8.86
C PRO A 76 -21.69 8.14 10.28
N LEU A 77 -20.56 8.66 10.76
CA LEU A 77 -20.45 9.28 12.09
C LEU A 77 -21.41 10.45 12.29
#